data_AF-A0A5C4WZ14-F1
#
_entry.id   AF-A0A5C4WZ14-F1
#
_cell.length_a   1.000
_cell.length_b   1.000
_cell.length_c   1.000
_cell.angle_alpha   90.00
_cell.angle_beta   90.00
_cell.angle_gamma   90.00
#
_symmetry.space_group_name_H-M   'P 1'
#
loop_
_entity.id
_entity.type
_entity.pdbx_description
1 polymer ?
#
loop_
_entity_poly.entity_id
_entity_poly.type
_entity_poly.pdbx_seq_one_letter_code
_entity_poly.pdbx_strand_id
1 'polypeptide(L)'
;MELKNPTIGKIVVFGLLIAGIALIAFTSTNAGVASKHSPDDFGGDPYLAPSIILGLLLALNAVAIAAMAIASGDDHPDRAEAEPHTPRQPKSFTRFVHAPLPRVLLVGPIWAVCSLVALFIGHTYSADPGVPGSVWGDLTGNPLSALSIVFLCWATANMAFAWSSLAEAFSRDRRPVSLTILTCGLGLGCLTAGLFGFFGLATLPTVIAFLLGAVCLIVSTALLIPLRWWAIRRVDRFDSAERPTAGTRRSPGRSAQPPEDALRPGERILTTYLGEVPNAHANGSTADPQMLVLTDRRIFRASIIAPGRTFVLEQAEPGQLSGGASERRSNHVITTVLFNGRQPMSVTGGTEEASGRFAEAITVLARTGRLPR
;
A
#
# COMPACT_ATOMS: atom_id res chain seq x y z
N MET A 1 11.09 -31.02 7.03
CA MET A 1 10.96 -30.21 8.25
C MET A 1 10.41 -28.85 7.83
N GLU A 2 9.10 -28.69 7.87
CA GLU A 2 8.44 -27.44 7.47
C GLU A 2 8.45 -26.49 8.68
N LEU A 3 9.09 -25.33 8.51
CA LEU A 3 9.13 -24.27 9.51
C LEU A 3 7.72 -23.70 9.68
N LYS A 4 7.10 -24.03 10.82
CA LYS A 4 5.72 -23.71 11.22
C LYS A 4 5.38 -22.21 11.33
N ASN A 5 6.32 -21.31 10.98
CA ASN A 5 6.15 -19.86 10.89
C ASN A 5 7.12 -19.30 9.82
N PRO A 6 6.75 -19.30 8.52
CA PRO A 6 7.66 -18.96 7.41
C PRO A 6 8.20 -17.51 7.48
N THR A 7 7.62 -16.69 8.33
CA THR A 7 7.84 -15.24 8.39
C THR A 7 8.85 -14.80 9.45
N ILE A 8 8.89 -15.45 10.62
CA ILE A 8 9.96 -15.23 11.61
C ILE A 8 11.28 -15.82 11.10
N GLY A 9 11.23 -17.00 10.47
CA GLY A 9 12.40 -17.62 9.86
C GLY A 9 13.07 -16.70 8.83
N LYS A 10 12.30 -16.04 7.97
CA LYS A 10 12.83 -15.05 7.02
C LYS A 10 13.50 -13.86 7.73
N ILE A 11 12.89 -13.29 8.77
CA ILE A 11 13.47 -12.19 9.55
C ILE A 11 14.83 -12.60 10.13
N VAL A 12 14.92 -13.80 10.71
CA VAL A 12 16.17 -14.32 11.27
C VAL A 12 17.22 -14.56 10.18
N VAL A 13 16.85 -15.16 9.05
CA VAL A 13 17.76 -15.39 7.91
C VAL A 13 18.35 -14.08 7.40
N PHE A 14 17.55 -13.02 7.27
CA PHE A 14 18.06 -11.70 6.88
C PHE A 14 18.99 -11.10 7.93
N GLY A 15 18.65 -11.23 9.22
CA GLY A 15 19.54 -10.78 10.31
C GLY A 15 20.89 -11.50 10.28
N LEU A 16 20.88 -12.82 10.04
CA LEU A 16 22.09 -13.63 9.86
C LEU A 16 22.88 -13.24 8.61
N LEU A 17 22.20 -12.90 7.51
CA LEU A 17 22.85 -12.45 6.28
C LEU A 17 23.56 -11.10 6.47
N ILE A 18 22.90 -10.14 7.12
CA ILE A 18 23.52 -8.84 7.49
C ILE A 18 24.75 -9.07 8.37
N ALA A 19 24.60 -9.86 9.43
CA ALA A 19 25.66 -10.19 10.36
C ALA A 19 26.83 -10.91 9.66
N GLY A 20 26.53 -11.87 8.77
CA GLY A 20 27.51 -12.62 8.00
C GLY A 20 28.30 -11.74 7.03
N ILE A 21 27.65 -10.84 6.29
CA ILE A 21 28.33 -9.91 5.37
C ILE A 21 29.30 -9.01 6.14
N ALA A 22 28.85 -8.43 7.25
CA ALA A 22 29.70 -7.57 8.07
C ALA A 22 30.87 -8.35 8.70
N LEU A 23 30.64 -9.60 9.12
CA LEU A 23 31.67 -10.47 9.65
C LEU A 23 32.70 -10.91 8.59
N ILE A 24 32.27 -11.17 7.35
CA ILE A 24 33.18 -11.47 6.24
C ILE A 24 34.07 -10.27 5.94
N ALA A 25 33.51 -9.06 5.88
CA ALA A 25 34.28 -7.85 5.70
C ALA A 25 35.28 -7.63 6.86
N PHE A 26 34.82 -7.81 8.11
CA PHE A 26 35.67 -7.76 9.30
C PHE A 26 36.84 -8.74 9.21
N THR A 27 36.58 -10.02 8.95
CA THR A 27 37.62 -11.06 8.88
C THR A 27 38.65 -10.75 7.81
N SER A 28 38.20 -10.26 6.65
CA SER A 28 39.08 -9.90 5.54
C SER A 28 40.01 -8.75 5.93
N THR A 29 39.48 -7.70 6.57
CA THR A 29 40.30 -6.57 7.03
C THR A 29 41.20 -6.95 8.21
N ASN A 30 40.68 -7.69 9.18
CA ASN A 30 41.41 -8.15 10.37
C ASN A 30 42.57 -9.08 10.01
N ALA A 31 42.42 -9.90 8.97
CA ALA A 31 43.48 -10.75 8.43
C ALA A 31 44.50 -10.00 7.57
N GLY A 32 44.33 -8.69 7.36
CA GLY A 32 45.23 -7.89 6.55
C GLY A 32 45.20 -8.23 5.07
N VAL A 33 44.05 -8.69 4.56
CA VAL A 33 43.87 -9.02 3.13
C VAL A 33 43.75 -7.71 2.34
N ALA A 34 44.86 -6.99 2.21
CA ALA A 34 45.04 -5.91 1.27
C ALA A 34 45.19 -6.50 -0.15
N SER A 35 44.43 -5.96 -1.10
CA SER A 35 44.64 -6.29 -2.51
C SER A 35 46.09 -5.98 -2.88
N LYS A 36 46.77 -6.91 -3.56
CA LYS A 36 48.20 -6.84 -3.95
C LYS A 36 48.60 -5.62 -4.82
N HIS A 37 47.75 -4.60 -5.00
CA HIS A 37 47.84 -3.65 -6.12
C HIS A 37 47.89 -2.14 -5.77
N SER A 38 47.90 -1.71 -4.51
CA SER A 38 48.24 -0.30 -4.20
C SER A 38 48.63 -0.10 -2.73
N PRO A 39 49.67 0.69 -2.40
CA PRO A 39 50.07 1.01 -1.03
C PRO A 39 49.10 1.96 -0.29
N ASP A 40 48.17 2.61 -1.00
CA ASP A 40 47.39 3.74 -0.47
C ASP A 40 45.88 3.48 -0.27
N ASP A 41 45.37 2.30 -0.62
CA ASP A 41 43.92 2.07 -0.69
C ASP A 41 43.40 1.08 0.35
N PHE A 42 42.94 1.61 1.50
CA PHE A 42 41.83 1.17 2.40
C PHE A 42 41.57 -0.31 2.75
N GLY A 43 42.28 -1.28 2.18
CA GLY A 43 42.09 -2.71 2.41
C GLY A 43 43.26 -3.26 3.20
N GLY A 44 42.99 -3.79 4.39
CA GLY A 44 43.94 -4.64 5.11
C GLY A 44 44.68 -4.02 6.29
N ASP A 45 44.24 -2.88 6.83
CA ASP A 45 44.70 -2.46 8.17
C ASP A 45 43.82 -3.13 9.26
N PRO A 46 44.36 -4.06 10.08
CA PRO A 46 43.59 -4.72 11.12
C PRO A 46 42.99 -3.75 12.15
N TYR A 47 43.60 -2.57 12.36
CA TYR A 47 43.09 -1.56 13.28
C TYR A 47 41.77 -0.93 12.81
N LEU A 48 41.46 -1.01 11.51
CA LEU A 48 40.19 -0.53 10.94
C LEU A 48 39.08 -1.58 10.99
N ALA A 49 39.39 -2.84 11.29
CA ALA A 49 38.41 -3.92 11.29
C ALA A 49 37.20 -3.63 12.22
N PRO A 50 37.38 -3.13 13.47
CA PRO A 50 36.27 -2.77 14.35
C PRO A 50 35.33 -1.71 13.76
N SER A 51 35.92 -0.67 13.16
CA SER A 51 35.19 0.38 12.45
C SER A 51 34.39 -0.15 11.26
N ILE A 52 34.98 -1.08 10.50
CA ILE A 52 34.34 -1.67 9.32
C ILE A 52 33.11 -2.50 9.71
N ILE A 53 33.23 -3.37 10.72
CA ILE A 53 32.10 -4.20 11.14
C ILE A 53 30.97 -3.34 11.71
N LEU A 54 31.28 -2.34 12.54
CA LEU A 54 30.27 -1.44 13.12
C LEU A 54 29.60 -0.56 12.06
N GLY A 55 30.38 0.01 11.13
CA GLY A 55 29.89 0.80 10.01
C GLY A 55 28.96 0.00 9.09
N LEU A 56 29.38 -1.21 8.70
CA LEU A 56 28.57 -2.10 7.85
C LEU A 56 27.30 -2.56 8.56
N LEU A 57 27.36 -2.93 9.84
CA LEU A 57 26.16 -3.34 10.57
C LEU A 57 25.14 -2.20 10.65
N LEU A 58 25.56 -0.97 10.98
CA LEU A 58 24.66 0.18 11.04
C LEU A 58 24.08 0.54 9.66
N ALA A 59 24.90 0.50 8.61
CA ALA A 59 24.44 0.76 7.25
C ALA A 59 23.46 -0.31 6.76
N LEU A 60 23.76 -1.60 6.97
CA LEU A 60 22.93 -2.71 6.48
C LEU A 60 21.61 -2.83 7.25
N ASN A 61 21.59 -2.52 8.55
CA ASN A 61 20.34 -2.43 9.32
C ASN A 61 19.42 -1.30 8.81
N ALA A 62 19.98 -0.23 8.24
CA ALA A 62 19.20 0.83 7.59
C ALA A 62 18.60 0.41 6.22
N VAL A 63 19.04 -0.70 5.61
CA VAL A 63 18.53 -1.24 4.34
C VAL A 63 17.34 -2.21 4.55
N ALA A 64 16.74 -2.22 5.75
CA ALA A 64 15.66 -3.14 6.16
C ALA A 64 14.47 -3.25 5.17
N ILE A 65 14.26 -2.21 4.38
CA ILE A 65 13.23 -2.07 3.34
C ILE A 65 13.32 -3.20 2.30
N ALA A 66 14.52 -3.47 1.75
CA ALA A 66 14.68 -4.45 0.68
C ALA A 66 14.36 -5.88 1.15
N ALA A 67 14.81 -6.21 2.36
CA ALA A 67 14.58 -7.52 2.96
C ALA A 67 13.09 -7.80 3.23
N MET A 68 12.32 -6.81 3.71
CA MET A 68 10.91 -7.00 4.05
C MET A 68 9.96 -6.88 2.84
N ALA A 69 10.29 -6.07 1.83
CA ALA A 69 9.57 -6.07 0.56
C ALA A 69 9.66 -7.44 -0.16
N ILE A 70 10.79 -8.13 -0.02
CA ILE A 70 11.00 -9.50 -0.53
C ILE A 70 10.37 -10.55 0.39
N ALA A 71 10.45 -10.40 1.72
CA ALA A 71 9.96 -11.39 2.70
C ALA A 71 8.45 -11.37 2.93
N SER A 72 7.76 -10.26 2.62
CA SER A 72 6.30 -10.08 2.74
C SER A 72 5.49 -10.67 1.56
N GLY A 73 6.08 -11.58 0.81
CA GLY A 73 5.29 -12.62 0.14
C GLY A 73 4.56 -13.42 1.21
N ASP A 74 3.38 -12.94 1.59
CA ASP A 74 2.40 -13.78 2.25
C ASP A 74 2.01 -14.86 1.24
N ASP A 75 2.22 -16.11 1.63
CA ASP A 75 1.70 -17.33 1.00
C ASP A 75 0.17 -17.43 1.15
N HIS A 76 -0.55 -16.31 1.05
CA HIS A 76 -1.95 -16.40 0.72
C HIS A 76 -2.00 -16.69 -0.77
N PRO A 77 -2.53 -17.86 -1.20
CA PRO A 77 -2.75 -18.08 -2.61
C PRO A 77 -3.60 -16.92 -3.06
N ASP A 78 -3.04 -16.12 -3.96
CA ASP A 78 -3.73 -15.02 -4.60
C ASP A 78 -4.95 -15.59 -5.31
N ARG A 79 -6.06 -15.75 -4.59
CA ARG A 79 -7.36 -16.06 -5.21
C ARG A 79 -7.78 -14.94 -6.15
N ALA A 80 -7.16 -13.75 -6.03
CA ALA A 80 -7.27 -12.65 -6.96
C ALA A 80 -6.31 -12.70 -8.16
N GLU A 81 -5.31 -13.60 -8.18
CA GLU A 81 -4.45 -13.83 -9.36
C GLU A 81 -5.10 -14.78 -10.38
N ALA A 82 -6.15 -15.51 -9.99
CA ALA A 82 -6.87 -16.45 -10.86
C ALA A 82 -8.04 -15.83 -11.65
N GLU A 83 -8.49 -14.61 -11.30
CA GLU A 83 -9.60 -13.94 -11.99
C GLU A 83 -9.08 -12.86 -12.97
N PRO A 84 -9.31 -13.00 -14.30
CA PRO A 84 -8.85 -12.05 -15.32
C PRO A 84 -9.39 -10.62 -15.18
N HIS A 85 -10.38 -10.40 -14.31
CA HIS A 85 -11.17 -9.16 -14.23
C HIS A 85 -11.07 -8.44 -12.88
N THR A 86 -10.33 -8.99 -11.90
CA THR A 86 -10.00 -8.23 -10.70
C THR A 86 -8.93 -7.18 -11.02
N PRO A 87 -9.18 -5.88 -10.78
CA PRO A 87 -8.18 -4.85 -11.00
C PRO A 87 -6.96 -5.18 -10.13
N ARG A 88 -5.82 -5.38 -10.80
CA ARG A 88 -4.54 -5.70 -10.16
C ARG A 88 -4.29 -4.69 -9.05
N GLN A 89 -4.19 -5.15 -7.80
CA GLN A 89 -3.75 -4.27 -6.73
C GLN A 89 -2.38 -3.71 -7.13
N PRO A 90 -2.19 -2.38 -7.17
CA PRO A 90 -0.92 -1.83 -7.57
C PRO A 90 0.13 -2.29 -6.55
N LYS A 91 1.09 -3.08 -7.03
CA LYS A 91 2.21 -3.64 -6.25
C LYS A 91 2.86 -2.48 -5.49
N SER A 92 2.59 -2.39 -4.19
CA SER A 92 3.21 -1.40 -3.31
C SER A 92 4.63 -1.87 -3.02
N PHE A 93 5.61 -0.99 -3.23
CA PHE A 93 7.02 -1.25 -2.92
C PHE A 93 7.27 -1.38 -1.41
N THR A 94 6.25 -1.09 -0.59
CA THR A 94 6.30 -0.92 0.86
C THR A 94 5.18 -1.71 1.55
N ARG A 95 4.92 -2.93 1.07
CA ARG A 95 3.91 -3.89 1.57
C ARG A 95 3.97 -4.16 3.08
N PHE A 96 5.13 -3.92 3.72
CA PHE A 96 5.33 -4.08 5.16
C PHE A 96 4.45 -3.14 6.02
N VAL A 97 3.95 -2.02 5.48
CA VAL A 97 3.05 -1.11 6.21
C VAL A 97 1.76 -1.83 6.63
N HIS A 98 1.34 -2.84 5.88
CA HIS A 98 0.16 -3.66 6.18
C HIS A 98 0.47 -4.86 7.10
N ALA A 99 1.74 -5.19 7.35
CA ALA A 99 2.11 -6.25 8.30
C ALA A 99 1.77 -5.83 9.74
N PRO A 100 1.36 -6.75 10.64
CA PRO A 100 0.94 -6.39 12.00
C PRO A 100 2.07 -5.68 12.77
N LEU A 101 1.73 -4.63 13.52
CA LEU A 101 2.70 -3.78 14.24
C LEU A 101 3.69 -4.59 15.11
N PRO A 102 3.27 -5.60 15.90
CA PRO A 102 4.21 -6.41 16.68
C PRO A 102 5.28 -7.08 15.82
N ARG A 103 4.93 -7.51 14.60
CA ARG A 103 5.87 -8.14 13.67
C ARG A 103 6.90 -7.16 13.13
N VAL A 104 6.49 -5.91 12.86
CA VAL A 104 7.40 -4.84 12.43
C VAL A 104 8.37 -4.48 13.57
N LEU A 105 7.84 -4.35 14.80
CA LEU A 105 8.65 -4.03 15.98
C LEU A 105 9.62 -5.14 16.38
N LEU A 106 9.37 -6.40 15.97
CA LEU A 106 10.27 -7.53 16.22
C LEU A 106 11.48 -7.59 15.28
N VAL A 107 11.45 -6.93 14.11
CA VAL A 107 12.56 -7.01 13.14
C VAL A 107 13.84 -6.39 13.70
N GLY A 108 13.75 -5.14 14.16
CA GLY A 108 14.89 -4.41 14.72
C GLY A 108 15.64 -5.14 15.84
N PRO A 109 14.98 -5.65 16.90
CA PRO A 109 15.67 -6.34 17.98
C PRO A 109 16.26 -7.68 17.54
N ILE A 110 15.61 -8.45 16.66
CA ILE A 110 16.16 -9.72 16.16
C ILE A 110 17.46 -9.46 15.38
N TRP A 111 17.45 -8.47 14.48
CA TRP A 111 18.63 -8.14 13.68
C TRP A 111 19.75 -7.54 14.52
N ALA A 112 19.41 -6.72 15.52
CA ALA A 112 20.37 -6.19 16.47
C ALA A 112 21.06 -7.31 17.28
N VAL A 113 20.32 -8.34 17.69
CA VAL A 113 20.91 -9.52 18.36
C VAL A 113 21.81 -10.31 17.40
N CYS A 114 21.40 -10.55 16.16
CA CYS A 114 22.28 -11.19 15.15
C CYS A 114 23.57 -10.39 14.92
N SER A 115 23.46 -9.06 14.86
CA SER A 115 24.58 -8.13 14.71
C SER A 115 25.54 -8.23 15.90
N LEU A 116 25.00 -8.26 17.12
CA LEU A 116 25.78 -8.43 18.35
C LEU A 116 26.52 -9.78 18.39
N VAL A 117 25.87 -10.86 17.96
CA VAL A 117 26.53 -12.18 17.87
C VAL A 117 27.71 -12.14 16.91
N ALA A 118 27.56 -11.53 15.73
CA ALA A 118 28.69 -11.36 14.82
C ALA A 118 29.83 -10.53 15.42
N LEU A 119 29.52 -9.47 16.17
CA LEU A 119 30.54 -8.67 16.85
C LEU A 119 31.27 -9.46 17.93
N PHE A 120 30.56 -10.27 18.73
CA PHE A 120 31.21 -11.15 19.69
C PHE A 120 32.13 -12.17 19.00
N ILE A 121 31.67 -12.78 17.91
CA ILE A 121 32.51 -13.68 17.12
C ILE A 121 33.75 -12.94 16.63
N GLY A 122 33.60 -11.79 15.96
CA GLY A 122 34.71 -10.99 15.45
C GLY A 122 35.70 -10.58 16.55
N HIS A 123 35.20 -10.16 17.70
CA HIS A 123 36.02 -9.71 18.83
C HIS A 123 36.81 -10.85 19.50
N THR A 124 36.40 -12.12 19.35
CA THR A 124 37.16 -13.25 19.94
C THR A 124 38.52 -13.48 19.27
N TYR A 125 38.71 -13.01 18.04
CA TYR A 125 39.95 -13.16 17.27
C TYR A 125 40.42 -11.84 16.65
N SER A 126 39.96 -10.71 17.18
CA SER A 126 40.40 -9.41 16.68
C SER A 126 41.87 -9.19 16.96
N ALA A 127 42.60 -8.65 15.98
CA ALA A 127 44.00 -8.27 16.15
C ALA A 127 44.14 -7.07 17.10
N ASP A 128 43.18 -6.14 17.04
CA ASP A 128 43.05 -5.03 17.97
C ASP A 128 41.92 -5.30 18.99
N PRO A 129 42.25 -5.43 20.30
CA PRO A 129 41.25 -5.55 21.34
C PRO A 129 40.56 -4.22 21.67
N GLY A 130 41.03 -3.09 21.14
CA GLY A 130 40.46 -1.77 21.38
C GLY A 130 40.94 -1.09 22.66
N VAL A 131 40.52 0.16 22.80
CA VAL A 131 40.87 1.01 23.95
C VAL A 131 39.91 0.74 25.11
N PRO A 132 40.39 0.45 26.34
CA PRO A 132 39.53 0.29 27.51
C PRO A 132 38.64 1.52 27.73
N GLY A 133 37.36 1.31 28.06
CA GLY A 133 36.37 2.38 28.22
C GLY A 133 35.68 2.82 26.92
N SER A 134 36.09 2.28 25.77
CA SER A 134 35.42 2.47 24.48
C SER A 134 34.44 1.35 24.18
N VAL A 135 33.48 1.58 23.27
CA VAL A 135 32.51 0.57 22.85
C VAL A 135 33.20 -0.72 22.38
N TRP A 136 34.21 -0.62 21.51
CA TRP A 136 34.90 -1.82 21.03
C TRP A 136 35.67 -2.50 22.17
N GLY A 137 36.50 -1.76 22.90
CA GLY A 137 37.34 -2.33 23.97
C GLY A 137 36.57 -2.95 25.13
N ASP A 138 35.35 -2.46 25.38
CA ASP A 138 34.51 -2.95 26.47
C ASP A 138 33.50 -4.02 26.04
N LEU A 139 33.48 -4.44 24.76
CA LEU A 139 32.38 -5.24 24.20
C LEU A 139 32.06 -6.51 25.01
N THR A 140 33.09 -7.25 25.43
CA THR A 140 32.93 -8.49 26.22
C THR A 140 32.94 -8.26 27.73
N GLY A 141 33.45 -7.11 28.18
CA GLY A 141 33.66 -6.80 29.61
C GLY A 141 32.55 -5.95 30.24
N ASN A 142 31.78 -5.21 29.43
CA ASN A 142 30.76 -4.27 29.89
C ASN A 142 29.44 -4.45 29.12
N PRO A 143 28.33 -4.78 29.79
CA PRO A 143 27.04 -4.96 29.13
C PRO A 143 26.52 -3.67 28.46
N LEU A 144 26.97 -2.48 28.92
CA LEU A 144 26.57 -1.21 28.32
C LEU A 144 27.06 -1.05 26.88
N SER A 145 28.24 -1.59 26.55
CA SER A 145 28.75 -1.58 25.17
C SER A 145 27.84 -2.41 24.26
N ALA A 146 27.58 -3.67 24.65
CA ALA A 146 26.69 -4.56 23.92
C ALA A 146 25.27 -3.96 23.75
N LEU A 147 24.71 -3.36 24.80
CA LEU A 147 23.42 -2.70 24.75
C LEU A 147 23.42 -1.47 23.83
N SER A 148 24.50 -0.67 23.84
CA SER A 148 24.61 0.49 22.95
C SER A 148 24.52 0.10 21.47
N ILE A 149 25.21 -0.98 21.09
CA ILE A 149 25.18 -1.52 19.73
C ILE A 149 23.79 -2.05 19.39
N VAL A 150 23.18 -2.82 20.30
CA VAL A 150 21.83 -3.35 20.10
C VAL A 150 20.83 -2.21 19.88
N PHE A 151 20.89 -1.17 20.70
CA PHE A 151 19.99 -0.01 20.59
C PHE A 151 20.22 0.78 19.31
N LEU A 152 21.46 0.98 18.89
CA LEU A 152 21.76 1.70 17.64
C LEU A 152 21.35 0.90 16.40
N CYS A 153 21.61 -0.42 16.36
CA CYS A 153 21.15 -1.30 15.28
C CYS A 153 19.62 -1.37 15.22
N TRP A 154 18.96 -1.42 16.37
CA TRP A 154 17.50 -1.38 16.43
C TRP A 154 16.95 -0.01 15.99
N ALA A 155 17.55 1.08 16.47
CA ALA A 155 17.13 2.44 16.11
C ALA A 155 17.26 2.71 14.60
N THR A 156 18.33 2.23 13.96
CA THR A 156 18.53 2.34 12.51
C THR A 156 17.48 1.56 11.73
N ALA A 157 17.15 0.34 12.15
CA ALA A 157 16.04 -0.42 11.56
C ALA A 157 14.69 0.30 11.73
N ASN A 158 14.40 0.83 12.93
CA ASN A 158 13.18 1.60 13.18
C ASN A 158 13.07 2.85 12.30
N MET A 159 14.17 3.58 12.12
CA MET A 159 14.23 4.73 11.23
C MET A 159 13.95 4.34 9.77
N ALA A 160 14.54 3.25 9.30
CA ALA A 160 14.26 2.73 7.96
C ALA A 160 12.77 2.42 7.78
N PHE A 161 12.12 1.80 8.78
CA PHE A 161 10.68 1.56 8.74
C PHE A 161 9.84 2.85 8.79
N ALA A 162 10.30 3.87 9.52
CA ALA A 162 9.65 5.18 9.56
C ALA A 162 9.68 5.84 8.18
N TRP A 163 10.86 5.95 7.55
CA TRP A 163 11.00 6.48 6.19
C TRP A 163 10.21 5.71 5.15
N SER A 164 10.19 4.39 5.28
CA SER A 164 9.40 3.53 4.40
C SER A 164 7.89 3.76 4.56
N SER A 165 7.42 3.98 5.79
CA SER A 165 6.02 4.28 6.06
C SER A 165 5.65 5.63 5.43
N LEU A 166 6.53 6.61 5.53
CA LEU A 166 6.36 7.90 4.88
C LEU A 166 6.34 7.77 3.35
N ALA A 167 7.24 6.97 2.76
CA ALA A 167 7.26 6.72 1.32
C ALA A 167 5.95 6.06 0.84
N GLU A 168 5.42 5.09 1.59
CA GLU A 168 4.15 4.43 1.27
C GLU A 168 2.97 5.39 1.28
N ALA A 169 2.98 6.35 2.20
CA ALA A 169 1.92 7.36 2.31
C ALA A 169 1.74 8.18 1.01
N PHE A 170 2.78 8.28 0.16
CA PHE A 170 2.76 9.00 -1.11
C PHE A 170 2.82 8.08 -2.34
N SER A 171 2.78 6.75 -2.16
CA SER A 171 3.00 5.81 -3.27
C SER A 171 1.85 5.80 -4.29
N ARG A 172 0.64 6.18 -3.87
CA ARG A 172 -0.59 6.19 -4.69
C ARG A 172 -0.78 7.48 -5.50
N ASP A 173 -0.50 8.63 -4.90
CA ASP A 173 -0.78 9.96 -5.45
C ASP A 173 0.44 10.64 -6.07
N ARG A 174 1.64 10.42 -5.52
CA ARG A 174 2.88 11.09 -5.94
C ARG A 174 4.06 10.13 -5.94
N ARG A 175 4.06 9.20 -6.90
CA ARG A 175 5.17 8.26 -7.14
C ARG A 175 6.58 8.89 -7.13
N PRO A 176 6.86 10.06 -7.76
CA PRO A 176 8.19 10.66 -7.68
C PRO A 176 8.56 11.08 -6.24
N VAL A 177 7.60 11.58 -5.46
CA VAL A 177 7.82 11.96 -4.06
C VAL A 177 8.10 10.73 -3.19
N SER A 178 7.35 9.65 -3.40
CA SER A 178 7.59 8.36 -2.73
C SER A 178 9.00 7.84 -2.99
N LEU A 179 9.46 7.86 -4.25
CA LEU A 179 10.81 7.45 -4.61
C LEU A 179 11.86 8.37 -4.01
N THR A 180 11.67 9.69 -4.03
CA THR A 180 12.60 10.64 -3.39
C THR A 180 12.70 10.42 -1.89
N ILE A 181 11.58 10.18 -1.20
CA ILE A 181 11.59 9.89 0.24
C ILE A 181 12.34 8.60 0.52
N LEU A 182 12.16 7.58 -0.32
CA LEU A 182 12.87 6.31 -0.19
C LEU A 182 14.37 6.49 -0.43
N THR A 183 14.77 7.16 -1.52
CA THR A 183 16.20 7.33 -1.87
C THR A 183 16.91 8.28 -0.92
N CYS A 184 16.29 9.41 -0.55
CA CYS A 184 16.86 10.33 0.43
C CYS A 184 16.84 9.73 1.83
N GLY A 185 15.73 9.13 2.28
CA GLY A 185 15.62 8.55 3.62
C GLY A 185 16.55 7.34 3.82
N LEU A 186 16.60 6.43 2.85
CA LEU A 186 17.49 5.27 2.89
C LEU A 186 18.94 5.67 2.63
N GLY A 187 19.20 6.51 1.63
CA GLY A 187 20.55 6.97 1.31
C GLY A 187 21.18 7.78 2.43
N LEU A 188 20.47 8.80 2.94
CA LEU A 188 20.94 9.62 4.05
C LEU A 188 21.01 8.83 5.36
N GLY A 189 20.05 7.93 5.61
CA GLY A 189 20.05 7.08 6.80
C GLY A 189 21.22 6.08 6.82
N CYS A 190 21.44 5.37 5.71
CA CYS A 190 22.58 4.45 5.56
C CYS A 190 23.90 5.18 5.65
N LEU A 191 24.01 6.35 4.99
CA LEU A 191 25.22 7.16 4.98
C LEU A 191 25.54 7.70 6.38
N THR A 192 24.58 8.30 7.08
CA THR A 192 24.81 8.87 8.41
C THR A 192 25.11 7.80 9.46
N ALA A 193 24.31 6.73 9.52
CA ALA A 193 24.52 5.64 10.46
C ALA A 193 25.80 4.85 10.16
N GLY A 194 26.07 4.58 8.88
CA GLY A 194 27.31 3.95 8.42
C GLY A 194 28.53 4.80 8.78
N LEU A 195 28.55 6.08 8.40
CA LEU A 195 29.67 6.98 8.72
C LEU A 195 29.93 7.05 10.24
N PHE A 196 28.86 7.14 11.04
CA PHE A 196 29.01 7.12 12.49
C PHE A 196 29.64 5.81 13.00
N GLY A 197 29.23 4.67 12.45
CA GLY A 197 29.85 3.38 12.74
C GLY A 197 31.31 3.27 12.30
N PHE A 198 31.65 3.74 11.10
CA PHE A 198 32.99 3.69 10.53
C PHE A 198 33.98 4.59 11.27
N PHE A 199 33.57 5.80 11.65
CA PHE A 199 34.52 6.82 12.12
C PHE A 199 34.46 7.10 13.63
N GLY A 200 33.35 6.77 14.29
CA GLY A 200 33.12 7.21 15.67
C GLY A 200 32.84 6.08 16.66
N LEU A 201 32.05 5.07 16.27
CA LEU A 201 31.44 4.20 17.27
C LEU A 201 32.45 3.33 18.02
N ALA A 202 33.44 2.76 17.33
CA ALA A 202 34.43 1.86 17.94
C ALA A 202 35.17 2.51 19.13
N THR A 203 35.55 3.78 18.98
CA THR A 203 36.36 4.53 19.94
C THR A 203 35.52 5.40 20.88
N LEU A 204 34.21 5.46 20.68
CA LEU A 204 33.31 6.28 21.49
C LEU A 204 33.27 5.75 22.94
N PRO A 205 33.26 6.62 23.96
CA PRO A 205 33.11 6.18 25.35
C PRO A 205 31.81 5.39 25.55
N THR A 206 31.90 4.24 26.22
CA THR A 206 30.79 3.30 26.39
C THR A 206 29.53 3.93 26.98
N VAL A 207 29.68 4.81 27.98
CA VAL A 207 28.56 5.50 28.64
C VAL A 207 27.84 6.45 27.67
N ILE A 208 28.59 7.16 26.84
CA ILE A 208 28.03 8.10 25.86
C ILE A 208 27.32 7.33 24.76
N ALA A 209 27.94 6.25 24.25
CA ALA A 209 27.34 5.39 23.24
C ALA A 209 26.02 4.78 23.72
N PHE A 210 25.96 4.32 24.98
CA PHE A 210 24.76 3.78 25.58
C PHE A 210 23.63 4.81 25.65
N LEU A 211 23.91 6.01 26.18
CA LEU A 211 22.91 7.08 26.27
C LEU A 211 22.41 7.51 24.89
N LEU A 212 23.32 7.65 23.93
CA LEU A 212 22.98 7.96 22.55
C LEU A 212 22.09 6.88 21.94
N GLY A 213 22.47 5.61 22.08
CA GLY A 213 21.68 4.47 21.61
C GLY A 213 20.28 4.45 22.22
N ALA A 214 20.16 4.67 23.53
CA ALA A 214 18.87 4.73 24.21
C ALA A 214 17.98 5.86 23.69
N VAL A 215 18.54 7.07 23.52
CA VAL A 215 17.81 8.22 22.98
C VAL A 215 17.38 7.95 21.53
N CYS A 216 18.28 7.46 20.67
CA CYS A 216 17.99 7.12 19.29
C CYS A 216 16.89 6.04 19.20
N LEU A 217 16.90 5.05 20.09
CA LEU A 217 15.87 4.01 20.13
C LEU A 217 14.51 4.56 20.53
N ILE A 218 14.45 5.42 21.57
CA ILE A 218 13.21 6.07 22.01
C ILE A 218 12.65 6.95 20.89
N VAL A 219 13.47 7.84 20.33
CA VAL A 219 13.07 8.75 19.25
C VAL A 219 12.61 7.96 18.03
N SER A 220 13.34 6.89 17.66
CA SER A 220 12.99 6.12 16.48
C SER A 220 11.72 5.30 16.61
N THR A 221 11.48 4.76 17.79
CA THR A 221 10.22 4.06 18.10
C THR A 221 9.05 5.05 18.13
N ALA A 222 9.25 6.21 18.76
CA ALA A 222 8.27 7.29 18.84
C ALA A 222 7.94 7.90 17.47
N LEU A 223 8.87 7.87 16.50
CA LEU A 223 8.61 8.28 15.13
C LEU A 223 7.90 7.20 14.31
N LEU A 224 8.36 5.95 14.41
CA LEU A 224 7.84 4.82 13.63
C LEU A 224 6.34 4.60 13.84
N ILE A 225 5.89 4.53 15.10
CA ILE A 225 4.50 4.19 15.44
C ILE A 225 3.49 5.18 14.83
N PRO A 226 3.55 6.50 15.10
CA PRO A 226 2.59 7.45 14.56
C PRO A 226 2.70 7.59 13.05
N LEU A 227 3.91 7.54 12.49
CA LEU A 227 4.12 7.70 11.05
C LEU A 227 3.56 6.52 10.26
N ARG A 228 3.75 5.29 10.76
CA ARG A 228 3.11 4.10 10.21
C ARG A 228 1.59 4.18 10.28
N TRP A 229 1.05 4.60 11.43
CA TRP A 229 -0.39 4.72 11.59
C TRP A 229 -1.00 5.79 10.66
N TRP A 230 -0.31 6.92 10.51
CA TRP A 230 -0.70 7.97 9.57
C TRP A 230 -0.64 7.48 8.12
N ALA A 231 0.42 6.77 7.73
CA ALA A 231 0.57 6.20 6.40
C ALA A 231 -0.57 5.24 6.05
N ILE A 232 -0.91 4.31 6.96
CA ILE A 232 -2.06 3.40 6.80
C ILE A 232 -3.34 4.19 6.58
N ARG A 233 -3.64 5.16 7.44
CA ARG A 233 -4.85 5.99 7.31
C ARG A 233 -4.91 6.76 6.01
N ARG A 234 -3.78 7.28 5.52
CA ARG A 234 -3.72 8.01 4.26
C ARG A 234 -3.96 7.08 3.08
N VAL A 235 -3.28 5.93 3.05
CA VAL A 235 -3.48 4.91 2.01
C VAL A 235 -4.92 4.41 2.05
N ASP A 236 -5.47 4.10 3.22
CA ASP A 236 -6.87 3.66 3.35
C ASP A 236 -7.86 4.72 2.88
N ARG A 237 -7.60 6.02 3.12
CA ARG A 237 -8.44 7.11 2.60
C ARG A 237 -8.36 7.21 1.08
N PHE A 238 -7.16 7.10 0.51
CA PHE A 238 -6.98 7.08 -0.95
C PHE A 238 -7.65 5.85 -1.56
N ASP A 239 -7.35 4.66 -1.04
CA ASP A 239 -7.97 3.40 -1.45
C ASP A 239 -9.48 3.39 -1.23
N SER A 240 -10.03 4.07 -0.22
CA SER A 240 -11.50 4.15 -0.01
C SER A 240 -12.18 5.22 -0.87
N ALA A 241 -11.44 6.24 -1.29
CA ALA A 241 -11.90 7.21 -2.28
C ALA A 241 -11.82 6.64 -3.71
N GLU A 242 -10.86 5.73 -3.96
CA GLU A 242 -10.61 5.11 -5.26
C GLU A 242 -11.28 3.73 -5.42
N ARG A 243 -11.49 2.99 -4.33
CA ARG A 243 -12.43 1.85 -4.29
C ARG A 243 -13.84 2.41 -4.21
N PRO A 244 -14.72 2.08 -5.16
CA PRO A 244 -16.15 2.11 -4.87
C PRO A 244 -16.36 1.25 -3.61
N THR A 245 -16.89 1.84 -2.55
CA THR A 245 -17.00 1.23 -1.21
C THR A 245 -17.54 -0.21 -1.27
N ALA A 246 -16.68 -1.18 -0.99
CA ALA A 246 -17.07 -2.59 -0.83
C ALA A 246 -17.91 -2.85 0.45
N GLY A 247 -18.15 -1.81 1.24
CA GLY A 247 -19.05 -1.82 2.42
C GLY A 247 -20.54 -1.75 2.10
N THR A 248 -20.92 -1.58 0.83
CA THR A 248 -22.32 -1.67 0.38
C THR A 248 -22.68 -3.09 -0.11
N ARG A 249 -21.95 -4.12 0.35
CA ARG A 249 -22.19 -5.56 0.06
C ARG A 249 -22.95 -6.31 1.15
N ARG A 250 -23.59 -5.61 2.10
CA ARG A 250 -24.77 -6.15 2.79
C ARG A 250 -25.98 -5.66 2.04
N SER A 251 -26.44 -6.49 1.10
CA SER A 251 -27.66 -6.38 0.30
C SER A 251 -28.37 -5.03 0.37
N PRO A 252 -28.21 -4.18 -0.64
CA PRO A 252 -29.34 -3.49 -1.22
C PRO A 252 -29.57 -4.11 -2.60
N GLY A 253 -30.80 -4.52 -2.89
CA GLY A 253 -31.19 -4.73 -4.29
C GLY A 253 -30.70 -3.53 -5.10
N ARG A 254 -30.03 -3.80 -6.23
CA ARG A 254 -29.41 -2.83 -7.16
C ARG A 254 -30.09 -1.46 -7.01
N SER A 255 -29.55 -0.62 -6.13
CA SER A 255 -30.24 0.61 -5.79
C SER A 255 -30.12 1.48 -7.01
N ALA A 256 -31.27 1.88 -7.54
CA ALA A 256 -31.48 2.83 -8.63
C ALA A 256 -30.90 4.21 -8.28
N GLN A 257 -29.59 4.29 -8.01
CA GLN A 257 -28.92 5.57 -7.84
C GLN A 257 -28.69 6.15 -9.24
N PRO A 258 -29.21 7.36 -9.48
CA PRO A 258 -29.22 7.94 -10.80
C PRO A 258 -27.83 8.42 -11.20
N PRO A 259 -27.55 8.54 -12.51
CA PRO A 259 -26.23 8.87 -13.01
C PRO A 259 -25.93 10.35 -12.83
N GLU A 260 -25.32 10.72 -11.70
CA GLU A 260 -24.88 12.09 -11.44
C GLU A 260 -23.86 12.58 -12.48
N ASP A 261 -23.14 11.65 -13.13
CA ASP A 261 -22.13 11.92 -14.15
C ASP A 261 -22.70 12.26 -15.53
N ALA A 262 -23.93 11.84 -15.83
CA ALA A 262 -24.62 12.20 -17.08
C ALA A 262 -25.37 13.53 -17.00
N LEU A 263 -25.56 14.10 -15.81
CA LEU A 263 -26.29 15.34 -15.60
C LEU A 263 -25.45 16.57 -15.95
N ARG A 264 -26.08 17.57 -16.56
CA ARG A 264 -25.50 18.91 -16.72
C ARG A 264 -25.53 19.65 -15.38
N PRO A 265 -24.63 20.63 -15.15
CA PRO A 265 -24.66 21.45 -13.94
C PRO A 265 -26.06 22.07 -13.70
N GLY A 266 -26.64 21.76 -12.55
CA GLY A 266 -27.97 22.24 -12.13
C GLY A 266 -29.17 21.50 -12.73
N GLU A 267 -28.97 20.41 -13.46
CA GLU A 267 -30.03 19.51 -13.97
C GLU A 267 -30.55 18.60 -12.84
N ARG A 268 -31.87 18.48 -12.71
CA ARG A 268 -32.51 17.69 -11.64
C ARG A 268 -33.27 16.51 -12.24
N ILE A 269 -33.11 15.34 -11.63
CA ILE A 269 -33.81 14.14 -12.03
C ILE A 269 -35.25 14.19 -11.52
N LEU A 270 -36.19 13.90 -12.41
CA LEU A 270 -37.62 13.82 -12.13
C LEU A 270 -38.02 12.35 -11.87
N THR A 271 -37.63 11.43 -12.75
CA THR A 271 -37.84 9.99 -12.54
C THR A 271 -36.85 9.16 -13.35
N THR A 272 -36.61 7.92 -12.95
CA THR A 272 -35.68 6.99 -13.60
C THR A 272 -36.29 5.59 -13.70
N TYR A 273 -35.87 4.84 -14.71
CA TYR A 273 -36.21 3.44 -14.88
C TYR A 273 -35.01 2.64 -15.34
N LEU A 274 -34.77 1.50 -14.70
CA LEU A 274 -33.65 0.60 -14.99
C LEU A 274 -34.15 -0.69 -15.65
N GLY A 275 -33.69 -0.95 -16.88
CA GLY A 275 -33.94 -2.18 -17.62
C GLY A 275 -32.98 -3.28 -17.22
N GLU A 276 -33.12 -3.81 -16.02
CA GLU A 276 -32.25 -4.88 -15.52
C GLU A 276 -32.92 -6.25 -15.69
N VAL A 277 -32.27 -7.21 -16.35
CA VAL A 277 -32.80 -8.58 -16.44
C VAL A 277 -32.58 -9.29 -15.09
N PRO A 278 -33.61 -9.81 -14.41
CA PRO A 278 -33.46 -10.43 -13.09
C PRO A 278 -32.64 -11.74 -13.04
N ASN A 279 -32.11 -12.24 -14.16
CA ASN A 279 -31.40 -13.53 -14.20
C ASN A 279 -30.24 -13.52 -15.22
N ALA A 280 -29.11 -12.91 -14.86
CA ALA A 280 -27.85 -13.03 -15.59
C ALA A 280 -27.00 -14.22 -15.09
N HIS A 281 -27.62 -15.35 -14.77
CA HIS A 281 -26.93 -16.64 -14.56
C HIS A 281 -27.26 -17.67 -15.64
N ALA A 282 -28.06 -17.29 -16.65
CA ALA A 282 -28.27 -18.10 -17.84
C ALA A 282 -28.03 -17.23 -19.08
N ASN A 283 -26.97 -17.56 -19.82
CA ASN A 283 -26.69 -17.15 -21.20
C ASN A 283 -26.28 -15.69 -21.43
N GLY A 284 -24.96 -15.46 -21.49
CA GLY A 284 -24.27 -14.87 -22.65
C GLY A 284 -24.66 -13.47 -23.16
N SER A 285 -25.51 -12.71 -22.49
CA SER A 285 -25.82 -11.33 -22.89
C SER A 285 -24.74 -10.38 -22.36
N THR A 286 -23.79 -10.02 -23.23
CA THR A 286 -22.75 -9.01 -23.01
C THR A 286 -23.25 -7.56 -23.15
N ALA A 287 -24.57 -7.34 -23.11
CA ALA A 287 -25.14 -5.99 -23.24
C ALA A 287 -25.15 -5.27 -21.88
N ASP A 288 -24.49 -4.12 -21.82
CA ASP A 288 -24.51 -3.24 -20.66
C ASP A 288 -25.96 -2.85 -20.28
N PRO A 289 -26.30 -2.80 -18.97
CA PRO A 289 -27.65 -2.46 -18.54
C PRO A 289 -28.02 -1.03 -18.92
N GLN A 290 -29.21 -0.86 -19.50
CA GLN A 290 -29.71 0.43 -19.97
C GLN A 290 -30.74 1.02 -19.00
N MET A 291 -30.82 2.35 -18.97
CA MET A 291 -31.79 3.09 -18.18
C MET A 291 -32.46 4.20 -18.99
N LEU A 292 -33.68 4.53 -18.60
CA LEU A 292 -34.40 5.73 -19.04
C LEU A 292 -34.37 6.74 -17.91
N VAL A 293 -33.92 7.95 -18.21
CA VAL A 293 -33.82 9.05 -17.24
C VAL A 293 -34.62 10.23 -17.76
N LEU A 294 -35.51 10.72 -16.92
CA LEU A 294 -36.21 11.97 -17.11
C LEU A 294 -35.63 13.02 -16.17
N THR A 295 -35.25 14.17 -16.71
CA THR A 295 -34.84 15.35 -15.96
C THR A 295 -35.76 16.53 -16.22
N ASP A 296 -35.56 17.61 -15.46
CA ASP A 296 -36.21 18.90 -15.67
C ASP A 296 -35.83 19.56 -17.01
N ARG A 297 -34.80 19.06 -17.71
CA ARG A 297 -34.27 19.65 -18.94
C ARG A 297 -34.31 18.73 -20.15
N ARG A 298 -34.33 17.41 -19.99
CA ARG A 298 -34.30 16.44 -21.11
C ARG A 298 -34.74 15.05 -20.67
N ILE A 299 -34.97 14.21 -21.67
CA ILE A 299 -35.21 12.78 -21.53
C ILE A 299 -34.07 12.07 -22.23
N PHE A 300 -33.43 11.10 -21.58
CA PHE A 300 -32.35 10.36 -22.22
C PHE A 300 -32.32 8.89 -21.86
N ARG A 301 -31.84 8.08 -22.81
CA ARG A 301 -31.49 6.68 -22.60
C ARG A 301 -29.99 6.58 -22.39
N ALA A 302 -29.56 5.93 -21.31
CA ALA A 302 -28.16 5.75 -20.98
C ALA A 302 -27.80 4.29 -20.79
N SER A 303 -26.56 3.93 -21.13
CA SER A 303 -25.93 2.66 -20.79
C SER A 303 -25.05 2.83 -19.55
N ILE A 304 -25.09 1.88 -18.61
CA ILE A 304 -24.20 1.85 -17.45
C ILE A 304 -22.98 1.01 -17.81
N ILE A 305 -21.88 1.67 -18.15
CA ILE A 305 -20.61 1.00 -18.51
C ILE A 305 -19.87 0.57 -17.24
N ALA A 306 -19.95 1.38 -16.18
CA ALA A 306 -19.44 1.05 -14.85
C ALA A 306 -20.23 1.80 -13.76
N PRO A 307 -20.14 1.41 -12.48
CA PRO A 307 -20.76 2.16 -11.40
C PRO A 307 -20.31 3.64 -11.42
N GLY A 308 -21.26 4.57 -11.52
CA GLY A 308 -20.97 6.01 -11.64
C GLY A 308 -20.37 6.45 -12.98
N ARG A 309 -20.37 5.58 -14.00
CA ARG A 309 -20.02 5.91 -15.39
C ARG A 309 -21.15 5.50 -16.32
N THR A 310 -21.82 6.49 -16.89
CA THR A 310 -22.90 6.31 -17.85
C THR A 310 -22.59 6.95 -19.17
N PHE A 311 -23.07 6.31 -20.22
CA PHE A 311 -22.95 6.80 -21.58
C PHE A 311 -24.34 7.08 -22.13
N VAL A 312 -24.60 8.34 -22.48
CA VAL A 312 -25.88 8.75 -23.06
C VAL A 312 -25.94 8.24 -24.50
N LEU A 313 -26.83 7.28 -24.74
CA LEU A 313 -27.05 6.68 -26.06
C LEU A 313 -27.91 7.60 -26.92
N GLU A 314 -28.99 8.14 -26.34
CA GLU A 314 -29.96 8.98 -27.03
C GLU A 314 -30.53 10.03 -26.06
N GLN A 315 -30.81 11.23 -26.55
CA GLN A 315 -31.43 12.31 -25.77
C GLN A 315 -32.53 13.03 -26.57
N ALA A 316 -33.56 13.52 -25.88
CA ALA A 316 -34.72 14.24 -26.41
C ALA A 316 -35.11 15.41 -25.49
N GLU A 317 -35.79 16.40 -26.05
CA GLU A 317 -36.30 17.54 -25.28
C GLU A 317 -37.62 17.18 -24.57
N PRO A 318 -37.91 17.73 -23.38
CA PRO A 318 -39.14 17.40 -22.64
C PRO A 318 -40.41 17.76 -23.40
N GLY A 319 -40.39 18.83 -24.22
CA GLY A 319 -41.54 19.26 -25.01
C GLY A 319 -41.93 18.31 -26.15
N GLN A 320 -41.08 17.32 -26.45
CA GLN A 320 -41.36 16.29 -27.45
C GLN A 320 -42.08 15.08 -26.87
N LEU A 321 -42.27 15.01 -25.54
CA LEU A 321 -42.84 13.85 -24.87
C LEU A 321 -44.34 13.70 -25.17
N SER A 322 -44.76 12.50 -25.56
CA SER A 322 -46.17 12.19 -25.84
C SER A 322 -46.78 11.17 -24.88
N GLY A 323 -45.96 10.31 -24.25
CA GLY A 323 -46.42 9.38 -23.23
C GLY A 323 -45.41 8.27 -22.94
N GLY A 324 -45.80 7.34 -22.07
CA GLY A 324 -45.03 6.13 -21.77
C GLY A 324 -45.85 4.87 -22.05
N ALA A 325 -45.19 3.80 -22.46
CA ALA A 325 -45.81 2.49 -22.66
C ALA A 325 -45.00 1.40 -21.96
N SER A 326 -45.70 0.42 -21.40
CA SER A 326 -45.13 -0.78 -20.80
C SER A 326 -45.73 -1.98 -21.52
N GLU A 327 -44.88 -2.78 -22.17
CA GLU A 327 -45.31 -4.00 -22.87
C GLU A 327 -44.52 -5.20 -22.33
N ARG A 328 -45.22 -6.29 -22.04
CA ARG A 328 -44.56 -7.56 -21.72
C ARG A 328 -44.49 -8.41 -22.98
N ARG A 329 -43.27 -8.64 -23.48
CA ARG A 329 -43.01 -9.46 -24.67
C ARG A 329 -42.28 -10.73 -24.29
N SER A 330 -42.98 -11.86 -24.40
CA SER A 330 -42.49 -13.18 -23.95
C SER A 330 -42.07 -13.16 -22.47
N ASN A 331 -40.76 -13.14 -22.19
CA ASN A 331 -40.18 -13.15 -20.85
C ASN A 331 -39.49 -11.83 -20.45
N HIS A 332 -39.62 -10.77 -21.26
CA HIS A 332 -39.01 -9.48 -20.98
C HIS A 332 -40.06 -8.38 -20.95
N VAL A 333 -39.90 -7.45 -20.02
CA VAL A 333 -40.65 -6.21 -19.97
C VAL A 333 -39.93 -5.19 -20.84
N ILE A 334 -40.68 -4.46 -21.66
CA ILE A 334 -40.20 -3.39 -22.53
C ILE A 334 -40.87 -2.11 -22.09
N THR A 335 -40.06 -1.18 -21.58
CA THR A 335 -40.50 0.15 -21.19
C THR A 335 -40.13 1.13 -22.28
N THR A 336 -41.11 1.86 -22.78
CA THR A 336 -40.95 2.74 -23.94
C THR A 336 -41.41 4.16 -23.61
N VAL A 337 -40.58 5.14 -23.93
CA VAL A 337 -40.93 6.57 -23.93
C VAL A 337 -41.32 6.96 -25.36
N LEU A 338 -42.53 7.48 -25.50
CA LEU A 338 -43.11 7.92 -26.76
C LEU A 338 -42.87 9.43 -26.95
N PHE A 339 -42.58 9.81 -28.19
CA PHE A 339 -42.35 11.20 -28.57
C PHE A 339 -43.23 11.61 -29.75
N ASN A 340 -43.53 12.90 -29.85
CA ASN A 340 -44.17 13.51 -31.01
C ASN A 340 -43.12 13.77 -32.10
N GLY A 341 -43.28 13.17 -33.28
CA GLY A 341 -42.42 13.42 -34.45
C GLY A 341 -41.03 12.77 -34.40
N ARG A 342 -40.82 11.77 -33.52
CA ARG A 342 -39.53 11.10 -33.31
C ARG A 342 -39.72 9.61 -32.98
N GLN A 343 -38.69 8.81 -33.27
CA GLN A 343 -38.63 7.40 -32.84
C GLN A 343 -38.65 7.25 -31.31
N PRO A 344 -39.40 6.27 -30.79
CA PRO A 344 -39.51 6.04 -29.35
C PRO A 344 -38.20 5.51 -28.75
N MET A 345 -37.93 5.88 -27.50
CA MET A 345 -36.81 5.30 -26.73
C MET A 345 -37.32 4.12 -25.92
N SER A 346 -36.74 2.94 -26.13
CA SER A 346 -37.10 1.73 -25.38
C SER A 346 -35.92 1.18 -24.60
N VAL A 347 -36.25 0.57 -23.45
CA VAL A 347 -35.34 -0.18 -22.59
C VAL A 347 -36.01 -1.51 -22.23
N THR A 348 -35.24 -2.60 -22.27
CA THR A 348 -35.71 -3.97 -21.99
C THR A 348 -35.21 -4.42 -20.62
N GLY A 349 -36.02 -5.21 -19.91
CA GLY A 349 -35.71 -5.70 -18.55
C GLY A 349 -36.59 -5.04 -17.49
N GLY A 350 -36.19 -5.15 -16.22
CA GLY A 350 -36.92 -4.61 -15.07
C GLY A 350 -38.13 -5.45 -14.65
N THR A 351 -38.83 -4.98 -13.62
CA THR A 351 -40.10 -5.58 -13.17
C THR A 351 -41.29 -4.93 -13.90
N GLU A 352 -42.35 -5.72 -14.11
CA GLU A 352 -43.59 -5.26 -14.76
C GLU A 352 -44.22 -4.08 -13.99
N GLU A 353 -44.19 -4.14 -12.66
CA GLU A 353 -44.68 -3.06 -11.80
C GLU A 353 -43.86 -1.76 -11.94
N ALA A 354 -42.53 -1.84 -11.98
CA ALA A 354 -41.69 -0.65 -12.11
C ALA A 354 -41.82 -0.02 -13.50
N SER A 355 -41.96 -0.86 -14.53
CA SER A 355 -42.24 -0.43 -15.91
C SER A 355 -43.58 0.29 -16.00
N GLY A 356 -44.64 -0.30 -15.42
CA GLY A 356 -45.97 0.30 -15.38
C GLY A 356 -45.98 1.66 -14.68
N ARG A 357 -45.39 1.74 -13.47
CA ARG A 357 -45.30 3.00 -12.72
C ARG A 357 -44.51 4.08 -13.46
N PHE A 358 -43.42 3.71 -14.13
CA PHE A 358 -42.64 4.65 -14.92
C PHE A 358 -43.42 5.13 -16.16
N ALA A 359 -44.02 4.20 -16.92
CA ALA A 359 -44.83 4.53 -18.09
C ALA A 359 -46.02 5.44 -17.74
N GLU A 360 -46.69 5.18 -16.60
CA GLU A 360 -47.74 6.03 -16.07
C GLU A 360 -47.21 7.42 -15.70
N ALA A 361 -46.10 7.50 -14.98
CA ALA A 361 -45.49 8.78 -14.59
C ALA A 361 -45.12 9.65 -15.80
N ILE A 362 -44.55 9.03 -16.85
CA ILE A 362 -44.26 9.71 -18.11
C ILE A 362 -45.55 10.18 -18.82
N THR A 363 -46.59 9.36 -18.81
CA THR A 363 -47.88 9.70 -19.44
C THR A 363 -48.59 10.84 -18.71
N VAL A 364 -48.59 10.82 -17.37
CA VAL A 364 -49.14 11.89 -16.54
C VAL A 364 -48.34 13.18 -16.74
N LEU A 365 -47.02 13.11 -16.79
CA LEU A 365 -46.17 14.27 -17.08
C LEU A 365 -46.46 14.86 -18.47
N ALA A 366 -46.56 14.02 -19.50
CA ALA A 366 -46.86 14.48 -20.87
C ALA A 366 -48.20 15.20 -20.95
N ARG A 367 -49.20 14.77 -20.18
CA ARG A 367 -50.56 15.34 -20.19
C ARG A 367 -50.73 16.56 -19.27
N THR A 368 -50.08 16.55 -18.11
CA THR A 368 -50.34 17.52 -17.03
C THR A 368 -49.17 18.46 -16.75
N GLY A 369 -47.99 18.20 -17.32
CA GLY A 369 -46.74 18.88 -17.01
C GLY A 369 -46.22 18.60 -15.58
N ARG A 370 -46.82 17.66 -14.85
CA ARG A 370 -46.44 17.30 -13.47
C ARG A 370 -46.34 15.77 -13.31
N LEU A 371 -45.45 15.33 -12.42
CA LEU A 371 -45.38 13.92 -12.04
C LEU A 371 -46.55 13.54 -11.10
N PRO A 372 -47.01 12.27 -11.13
CA PRO A 372 -47.93 11.76 -10.12
C PRO A 372 -47.25 11.76 -8.75
N ARG A 373 -48.02 12.09 -7.69
CA ARG A 373 -47.53 12.19 -6.31
C ARG A 373 -47.39 10.84 -5.64
#